data_AF-A0ABC8T6T1-F1
#
_entry.id   AF-A0ABC8T6T1-F1
#
_cell.length_a   1.000
_cell.length_b   1.000
_cell.length_c   1.000
_cell.angle_alpha   90.00
_cell.angle_beta   90.00
_cell.angle_gamma   90.00
#
_symmetry.space_group_name_H-M   'P 1'
#
loop_
_entity.id
_entity.type
_entity.pdbx_description
1 polymer ?
#
loop_
_entity_poly.entity_id
_entity_poly.type
_entity_poly.pdbx_seq_one_letter_code
_entity_poly.pdbx_strand_id
1 'polypeptide(L)'
;MTCLHHKFIACQRALDFELDTILSQRPDLDKQLSNLHKSRKLLEIVKADSDHMLSNVRSTYNLADQVSGKFRQLDLAQSCVNDTLLCIDAIIERGNCIDGIKKALQTEDFESAAKYIQTFLQIMPNTEILVWIKENLIYVMRWNVYAIYELQDECDSRGSLILKKYIEYRKLAKLTSEINTYKRNLLSVRDQGSDPREIELYLEEILQLTRLGEDYTDYMVSKIRGLRSVDPELLPQATRVFRSENFSQVVQDITGYYVILEGFFLVENVRKAISIDEHVLDSLTMSMVDDVFYVLQSCCRKSISTFNINSVIAILSSVVSLLGGEYNEAL
;
A
#
# COMPACT_ATOMS: atom_id res chain seq x y z
N MET A 1 -64.42 53.69 -110.37
CA MET A 1 -63.01 54.17 -110.43
C MET A 1 -62.56 54.89 -109.16
N THR A 2 -63.40 55.67 -108.46
CA THR A 2 -63.04 56.41 -107.23
C THR A 2 -62.96 55.58 -105.93
N CYS A 3 -63.78 54.52 -105.78
CA CYS A 3 -63.81 53.69 -104.57
C CYS A 3 -62.55 52.80 -104.41
N LEU A 4 -62.03 52.25 -105.51
CA LEU A 4 -60.75 51.49 -105.52
C LEU A 4 -59.56 52.39 -105.18
N HIS A 5 -59.57 53.63 -105.66
CA HIS A 5 -58.53 54.61 -105.34
C HIS A 5 -58.56 55.00 -103.85
N HIS A 6 -59.74 55.18 -103.25
CA HIS A 6 -59.89 55.40 -101.81
C HIS A 6 -59.41 54.22 -100.96
N LYS A 7 -59.71 52.97 -101.38
CA LYS A 7 -59.20 51.77 -100.69
C LYS A 7 -57.68 51.66 -100.78
N PHE A 8 -57.09 51.97 -101.93
CA PHE A 8 -55.64 51.95 -102.12
C PHE A 8 -54.95 53.03 -101.26
N ILE A 9 -55.50 54.25 -101.23
CA ILE A 9 -55.01 55.34 -100.37
C ILE A 9 -55.15 55.00 -98.88
N ALA A 10 -56.26 54.38 -98.47
CA ALA A 10 -56.46 53.97 -97.08
C ALA A 10 -55.47 52.86 -96.65
N CYS A 11 -55.21 51.89 -97.54
CA CYS A 11 -54.24 50.82 -97.28
C CYS A 11 -52.80 51.36 -97.25
N GLN A 12 -52.47 52.28 -98.15
CA GLN A 12 -51.17 52.96 -98.15
C GLN A 12 -50.97 53.77 -96.86
N ARG A 13 -51.97 54.54 -96.41
CA ARG A 13 -51.90 55.24 -95.12
C ARG A 13 -51.79 54.31 -93.91
N ALA A 14 -52.43 53.14 -93.95
CA ALA A 14 -52.32 52.14 -92.89
C ALA A 14 -50.92 51.52 -92.84
N LEU A 15 -50.36 51.18 -94.01
CA LEU A 15 -48.98 50.72 -94.15
C LEU A 15 -47.97 51.80 -93.72
N ASP A 16 -48.19 53.05 -94.11
CA ASP A 16 -47.35 54.18 -93.70
C ASP A 16 -47.42 54.40 -92.18
N PHE A 17 -48.60 54.24 -91.57
CA PHE A 17 -48.76 54.33 -90.12
C PHE A 17 -48.09 53.17 -89.36
N GLU A 18 -48.19 51.94 -89.86
CA GLU A 18 -47.46 50.80 -89.31
C GLU A 18 -45.95 50.98 -89.47
N LEU A 19 -45.51 51.47 -90.63
CA LEU A 19 -44.11 51.77 -90.90
C LEU A 19 -43.60 52.84 -89.94
N ASP A 20 -44.32 53.94 -89.75
CA ASP A 20 -43.97 55.00 -88.80
C ASP A 20 -43.98 54.49 -87.35
N THR A 21 -44.91 53.61 -87.00
CA THR A 21 -44.95 52.96 -85.68
C THR A 21 -43.71 52.11 -85.45
N ILE A 22 -43.30 51.29 -86.43
CA ILE A 22 -42.09 50.46 -86.34
C ILE A 22 -40.84 51.35 -86.33
N LEU A 23 -40.80 52.40 -87.15
CA LEU A 23 -39.69 53.36 -87.19
C LEU A 23 -39.58 54.14 -85.88
N SER A 24 -40.69 54.40 -85.19
CA SER A 24 -40.70 55.09 -83.89
C SER A 24 -40.07 54.26 -82.75
N GLN A 25 -40.01 52.94 -82.87
CA GLN A 25 -39.38 52.04 -81.88
C GLN A 25 -37.86 51.93 -82.06
N ARG A 26 -37.35 52.24 -83.25
CA ARG A 26 -35.92 52.20 -83.57
C ARG A 26 -35.02 53.01 -82.61
N PRO A 27 -35.34 54.26 -82.24
CA PRO A 27 -34.49 55.03 -81.30
C PRO A 27 -34.43 54.42 -79.89
N ASP A 28 -35.49 53.74 -79.43
CA ASP A 28 -35.47 53.10 -78.11
C ASP A 28 -34.66 51.80 -78.14
N LEU A 29 -34.75 51.02 -79.23
CA LEU A 29 -33.86 49.89 -79.48
C LEU A 29 -32.39 50.33 -79.56
N ASP A 30 -32.09 51.41 -80.28
CA ASP A 30 -30.73 51.96 -80.38
C ASP A 30 -30.23 52.43 -79.01
N LYS A 31 -31.11 53.01 -78.18
CA LYS A 31 -30.79 53.38 -76.80
C LYS A 31 -30.49 52.15 -75.95
N GLN A 32 -31.31 51.09 -76.01
CA GLN A 32 -31.05 49.84 -75.29
C GLN A 32 -29.76 49.15 -75.76
N LEU A 33 -29.50 49.15 -77.06
CA LEU A 33 -28.30 48.58 -77.65
C LEU A 33 -27.05 49.38 -77.25
N SER A 34 -27.16 50.70 -77.17
CA SER A 34 -26.09 51.56 -76.63
C SER A 34 -25.83 51.30 -75.14
N ASN A 35 -26.87 51.05 -74.34
CA ASN A 35 -26.76 50.72 -72.93
C ASN A 35 -26.13 49.33 -72.72
N LEU A 36 -26.51 48.33 -73.52
CA LEU A 36 -25.87 47.01 -73.56
C LEU A 36 -24.40 47.10 -74.01
N HIS A 37 -24.10 48.01 -74.93
CA HIS A 37 -22.73 48.21 -75.36
C HIS A 37 -21.87 48.83 -74.25
N LYS A 38 -22.44 49.73 -73.44
CA LYS A 38 -21.77 50.28 -72.24
C LYS A 38 -21.59 49.21 -71.15
N SER A 39 -22.60 48.36 -70.91
CA SER A 39 -22.49 47.29 -69.91
C SER A 39 -21.49 46.21 -70.31
N ARG A 40 -21.27 45.96 -71.61
CA ARG A 40 -20.22 45.06 -72.11
C ARG A 40 -18.84 45.40 -71.54
N LYS A 41 -18.47 46.69 -71.53
CA LYS A 41 -17.16 47.13 -70.98
C LYS A 41 -17.06 46.85 -69.48
N LEU A 42 -18.14 47.05 -68.73
CA LEU A 42 -18.18 46.73 -67.30
C LEU A 42 -18.07 45.21 -67.06
N LEU A 43 -18.75 44.40 -67.88
CA LEU A 43 -18.65 42.94 -67.81
C LEU A 43 -17.25 42.43 -68.17
N GLU A 44 -16.56 43.07 -69.11
CA GLU A 44 -15.16 42.75 -69.44
C GLU A 44 -14.22 43.05 -68.26
N ILE A 45 -14.40 44.20 -67.58
CA ILE A 45 -13.64 44.55 -66.38
C ILE A 45 -13.94 43.56 -65.25
N VAL A 46 -15.22 43.29 -64.96
CA VAL A 46 -15.63 42.34 -63.92
C VAL A 46 -15.08 40.93 -64.21
N LYS A 47 -15.04 40.52 -65.49
CA LYS A 47 -14.42 39.27 -65.89
C LYS A 47 -12.91 39.28 -65.64
N ALA A 48 -12.20 40.33 -66.03
CA ALA A 48 -10.77 40.47 -65.77
C ALA A 48 -10.46 40.45 -64.26
N ASP A 49 -11.24 41.14 -63.45
CA ASP A 49 -11.10 41.14 -61.99
C ASP A 49 -11.42 39.77 -61.39
N SER A 50 -12.42 39.07 -61.92
CA SER A 50 -12.78 37.70 -61.50
C SER A 50 -11.68 36.69 -61.85
N ASP A 51 -11.09 36.80 -63.04
CA ASP A 51 -9.97 35.96 -63.49
C ASP A 51 -8.72 36.24 -62.62
N HIS A 52 -8.47 37.50 -62.26
CA HIS A 52 -7.41 37.88 -61.33
C HIS A 52 -7.65 37.34 -59.91
N MET A 53 -8.88 37.45 -59.39
CA MET A 53 -9.26 36.86 -58.11
C MET A 53 -9.10 35.34 -58.12
N LEU A 54 -9.51 34.66 -59.18
CA LEU A 54 -9.33 33.21 -59.33
C LEU A 54 -7.85 32.83 -59.28
N SER A 55 -6.99 33.60 -59.96
CA SER A 55 -5.54 33.42 -59.92
C SER A 55 -4.98 33.59 -58.49
N ASN A 56 -5.43 34.61 -57.77
CA ASN A 56 -4.99 34.87 -56.39
C ASN A 56 -5.50 33.83 -55.39
N VAL A 57 -6.74 33.36 -55.54
CA VAL A 57 -7.27 32.27 -54.72
C VAL A 57 -6.49 30.99 -54.99
N ARG A 58 -6.16 30.71 -56.25
CA ARG A 58 -5.36 29.53 -56.62
C ARG A 58 -3.93 29.60 -56.08
N SER A 59 -3.28 30.75 -56.12
CA SER A 59 -1.95 30.93 -55.52
C SER A 59 -1.98 30.80 -54.00
N THR A 60 -3.01 31.36 -53.34
CA THR A 60 -3.23 31.23 -51.89
C THR A 60 -3.50 29.78 -51.50
N TYR A 61 -4.32 29.05 -52.26
CA TYR A 61 -4.57 27.63 -52.06
C TYR A 61 -3.28 26.81 -52.18
N ASN A 62 -2.50 27.02 -53.23
CA ASN A 62 -1.23 26.31 -53.41
C ASN A 62 -0.24 26.58 -52.27
N LEU A 63 -0.18 27.82 -51.77
CA LEU A 63 0.66 28.17 -50.63
C LEU A 63 0.16 27.49 -49.35
N ALA A 64 -1.15 27.50 -49.09
CA ALA A 64 -1.75 26.85 -47.93
C ALA A 64 -1.52 25.33 -47.95
N ASP A 65 -1.60 24.69 -49.11
CA ASP A 65 -1.32 23.26 -49.29
C ASP A 65 0.15 22.94 -49.00
N GLN A 66 1.09 23.75 -49.52
CA GLN A 66 2.51 23.61 -49.22
C GLN A 66 2.83 23.81 -47.72
N VAL A 67 2.22 24.81 -47.10
CA VAL A 67 2.37 25.08 -45.66
C VAL A 67 1.83 23.91 -44.84
N SER A 68 0.64 23.40 -45.17
CA SER A 68 0.03 22.26 -44.48
C SER A 68 0.88 20.98 -44.63
N GLY A 69 1.44 20.75 -45.81
CA GLY A 69 2.35 19.63 -46.05
C GLY A 69 3.62 19.72 -45.18
N LYS A 70 4.21 20.91 -45.04
CA LYS A 70 5.37 21.14 -44.15
C LYS A 70 5.01 20.98 -42.68
N PHE A 71 3.85 21.48 -42.23
CA PHE A 71 3.39 21.29 -40.85
C PHE A 71 3.25 19.81 -40.51
N ARG A 72 2.65 19.00 -41.39
CA ARG A 72 2.52 17.56 -41.16
C ARG A 72 3.87 16.85 -41.05
N GLN A 73 4.86 17.26 -41.84
CA GLN A 73 6.22 16.73 -41.74
C GLN A 73 6.89 17.14 -40.42
N LEU A 74 6.68 18.38 -39.99
CA LEU A 74 7.18 18.88 -38.70
C LEU A 74 6.54 18.13 -37.53
N ASP A 75 5.22 17.91 -37.56
CA ASP A 75 4.50 17.17 -36.51
C ASP A 75 5.00 15.73 -36.39
N LEU A 76 5.25 15.05 -37.52
CA LEU A 76 5.85 13.72 -37.54
C LEU A 76 7.25 13.73 -36.95
N ALA A 77 8.09 14.68 -37.35
CA ALA A 77 9.44 14.81 -36.81
C ALA A 77 9.42 15.09 -35.29
N GLN A 78 8.50 15.95 -34.84
CA GLN A 78 8.33 16.27 -33.42
C GLN A 78 7.84 15.07 -32.62
N SER A 79 6.91 14.27 -33.14
CA SER A 79 6.50 13.00 -32.51
C SER A 79 7.69 12.05 -32.34
N CYS A 80 8.46 11.83 -33.41
CA CYS A 80 9.65 10.97 -33.35
C CYS A 80 10.69 11.47 -32.32
N VAL A 81 10.90 12.78 -32.23
CA VAL A 81 11.80 13.37 -31.24
C VAL A 81 11.27 13.15 -29.82
N ASN A 82 9.99 13.37 -29.58
CA ASN A 82 9.38 13.13 -28.27
C ASN A 82 9.48 11.66 -27.85
N ASP A 83 9.21 10.72 -28.76
CA ASP A 83 9.35 9.29 -28.50
C ASP A 83 10.81 8.92 -28.18
N THR A 84 11.76 9.53 -28.90
CA THR A 84 13.20 9.32 -28.64
C THR A 84 13.62 9.91 -27.29
N LEU A 85 13.10 11.07 -26.90
CA LEU A 85 13.38 11.68 -25.59
C LEU A 85 12.88 10.78 -24.45
N LEU A 86 11.65 10.27 -24.55
CA LEU A 86 11.12 9.33 -23.55
C LEU A 86 11.98 8.06 -23.44
N CYS A 87 12.49 7.56 -24.57
CA CYS A 87 13.41 6.43 -24.58
C CYS A 87 14.74 6.77 -23.89
N ILE A 88 15.29 7.96 -24.14
CA ILE A 88 16.53 8.43 -23.51
C ILE A 88 16.34 8.58 -22.00
N ASP A 89 15.25 9.19 -21.54
CA ASP A 89 14.97 9.35 -20.11
C ASP A 89 14.89 7.99 -19.41
N ALA A 90 14.21 7.01 -20.03
CA ALA A 90 14.16 5.64 -19.52
C ALA A 90 15.55 4.97 -19.46
N ILE A 91 16.42 5.20 -20.46
CA ILE A 91 17.80 4.69 -20.46
C ILE A 91 18.64 5.35 -19.35
N ILE A 92 18.47 6.65 -19.11
CA ILE A 92 19.18 7.37 -18.06
C ILE A 92 18.76 6.84 -16.69
N GLU A 93 17.46 6.69 -16.43
CA GLU A 93 16.97 6.11 -15.17
C GLU A 93 17.46 4.68 -14.97
N ARG A 94 17.54 3.89 -16.06
CA ARG A 94 18.14 2.56 -16.04
C ARG A 94 19.61 2.60 -15.61
N GLY A 95 20.38 3.53 -16.17
CA GLY A 95 21.78 3.74 -15.81
C GLY A 95 21.95 4.08 -14.32
N ASN A 96 21.10 4.98 -13.81
CA ASN A 96 21.10 5.37 -12.41
C ASN A 96 20.76 4.20 -11.47
N CYS A 97 19.78 3.36 -11.84
CA CYS A 97 19.43 2.18 -11.07
C CYS A 97 20.58 1.16 -11.04
N ILE A 98 21.26 0.91 -12.17
CA ILE A 98 22.41 -0.01 -12.22
C ILE A 98 23.57 0.51 -11.37
N ASP A 99 23.87 1.81 -11.44
CA ASP A 99 24.92 2.42 -10.62
C ASP A 99 24.58 2.38 -9.13
N GLY A 100 23.30 2.63 -8.78
CA GLY A 100 22.77 2.47 -7.43
C GLY A 100 22.90 1.05 -6.90
N ILE A 101 22.57 0.03 -7.72
CA ILE A 101 22.75 -1.39 -7.37
C ILE A 101 24.22 -1.72 -7.13
N LYS A 102 25.13 -1.28 -8.01
CA LYS A 102 26.57 -1.53 -7.85
C LYS A 102 27.12 -0.92 -6.56
N LYS A 103 26.73 0.32 -6.25
CA LYS A 103 27.13 0.99 -5.01
C LYS A 103 26.58 0.27 -3.79
N ALA A 104 25.29 -0.08 -3.80
CA ALA A 104 24.63 -0.78 -2.70
C ALA A 104 25.24 -2.18 -2.45
N LEU A 105 25.63 -2.89 -3.51
CA LEU A 105 26.34 -4.16 -3.42
C LEU A 105 27.74 -4.02 -2.83
N GLN A 106 28.48 -2.95 -3.16
CA GLN A 106 29.79 -2.66 -2.58
C GLN A 106 29.73 -2.32 -1.10
N THR A 107 28.61 -1.73 -0.64
CA THR A 107 28.37 -1.38 0.76
C THR A 107 27.64 -2.47 1.54
N GLU A 108 27.42 -3.65 0.95
CA GLU A 108 26.65 -4.77 1.53
C GLU A 108 25.22 -4.37 1.99
N ASP A 109 24.66 -3.29 1.43
CA ASP A 109 23.30 -2.83 1.71
C ASP A 109 22.33 -3.46 0.71
N PHE A 110 21.92 -4.69 1.03
CA PHE A 110 21.01 -5.46 0.19
C PHE A 110 19.58 -4.89 0.14
N GLU A 111 19.17 -4.08 1.12
CA GLU A 111 17.83 -3.48 1.13
C GLU A 111 17.72 -2.36 0.10
N SER A 112 18.70 -1.46 0.07
CA SER A 112 18.78 -0.41 -0.95
C SER A 112 18.95 -1.01 -2.35
N ALA A 113 19.74 -2.07 -2.49
CA ALA A 113 19.89 -2.80 -3.75
C ALA A 113 18.53 -3.35 -4.25
N ALA A 114 17.73 -3.95 -3.36
CA ALA A 114 16.41 -4.46 -3.70
C ALA A 114 15.44 -3.35 -4.16
N LYS A 115 15.48 -2.16 -3.54
CA LYS A 115 14.69 -1.00 -3.97
C LYS A 115 15.07 -0.53 -5.38
N TYR A 116 16.37 -0.40 -5.68
CA TYR A 116 16.81 -0.04 -7.03
C TYR A 116 16.42 -1.09 -8.08
N ILE A 117 16.46 -2.38 -7.73
CA ILE A 117 15.98 -3.47 -8.60
C ILE A 117 14.48 -3.35 -8.84
N GLN A 118 13.69 -3.04 -7.81
CA GLN A 118 12.25 -2.87 -7.95
C GLN A 118 11.89 -1.69 -8.87
N THR A 119 12.54 -0.54 -8.72
CA THR A 119 12.34 0.62 -9.60
C THR A 119 12.76 0.29 -11.04
N PHE A 120 13.89 -0.39 -11.23
CA PHE A 120 14.35 -0.86 -12.54
C PHE A 120 13.31 -1.75 -13.24
N LEU A 121 12.62 -2.61 -12.48
CA LEU A 121 11.58 -3.51 -13.01
C LEU A 121 10.29 -2.77 -13.44
N GLN A 122 9.97 -1.64 -12.79
CA GLN A 122 8.79 -0.85 -13.15
C GLN A 122 8.99 -0.06 -14.46
N ILE A 123 10.23 0.28 -14.79
CA ILE A 123 10.58 1.06 -15.98
C ILE A 123 10.43 0.23 -17.28
N MET A 124 10.44 -1.12 -17.23
CA MET A 124 10.24 -1.98 -18.42
C MET A 124 9.58 -3.34 -18.11
N PRO A 125 8.38 -3.67 -18.65
CA PRO A 125 7.75 -4.98 -18.50
C PRO A 125 8.19 -6.08 -19.51
N ASN A 126 9.12 -5.83 -20.44
CA ASN A 126 9.43 -6.79 -21.51
C ASN A 126 10.72 -7.63 -21.30
N THR A 127 10.48 -8.79 -20.68
CA THR A 127 10.84 -10.18 -21.06
C THR A 127 12.26 -10.76 -21.05
N GLU A 128 13.38 -10.04 -21.17
CA GLU A 128 14.70 -10.72 -21.08
C GLU A 128 15.45 -10.47 -19.77
N ILE A 129 15.49 -9.20 -19.32
CA ILE A 129 16.13 -8.86 -18.04
C ILE A 129 15.23 -9.29 -16.86
N LEU A 130 13.92 -9.37 -17.07
CA LEU A 130 12.95 -9.89 -16.09
C LEU A 130 13.20 -11.36 -15.73
N VAL A 131 13.70 -12.19 -16.66
CA VAL A 131 14.06 -13.58 -16.39
C VAL A 131 15.32 -13.63 -15.53
N TRP A 132 16.35 -12.90 -15.92
CA TRP A 132 17.61 -12.83 -15.17
C TRP A 132 17.45 -12.19 -13.78
N ILE A 133 16.60 -11.16 -13.64
CA ILE A 133 16.29 -10.54 -12.35
C ILE A 133 15.35 -11.43 -11.53
N LYS A 134 14.36 -12.12 -12.11
CA LYS A 134 13.57 -13.12 -11.36
C LYS A 134 14.48 -14.21 -10.82
N GLU A 135 15.39 -14.75 -11.63
CA GLU A 135 16.34 -15.77 -11.19
C GLU A 135 17.23 -15.25 -10.04
N ASN A 136 17.84 -14.07 -10.19
CA ASN A 136 18.70 -13.51 -9.13
C ASN A 136 17.93 -13.06 -7.88
N LEU A 137 16.72 -12.52 -8.02
CA LEU A 137 15.86 -12.14 -6.90
C LEU A 137 15.32 -13.38 -6.18
N ILE A 138 14.99 -14.46 -6.91
CA ILE A 138 14.68 -15.77 -6.33
C ILE A 138 15.88 -16.28 -5.53
N TYR A 139 17.12 -16.10 -6.02
CA TYR A 139 18.30 -16.44 -5.24
C TYR A 139 18.36 -15.62 -3.94
N VAL A 140 18.38 -14.28 -4.00
CA VAL A 140 18.44 -13.44 -2.79
C VAL A 140 17.29 -13.74 -1.81
N MET A 141 16.09 -14.00 -2.31
CA MET A 141 14.95 -14.37 -1.47
C MET A 141 15.07 -15.79 -0.90
N ARG A 142 15.61 -16.75 -1.66
CA ARG A 142 15.92 -18.09 -1.14
C ARG A 142 17.01 -18.06 -0.08
N TRP A 143 17.99 -17.15 -0.21
CA TRP A 143 18.99 -16.88 0.83
C TRP A 143 18.37 -16.28 2.10
N ASN A 144 17.40 -15.37 1.97
CA ASN A 144 16.67 -14.85 3.14
C ASN A 144 15.87 -15.94 3.85
N VAL A 145 15.14 -16.78 3.10
CA VAL A 145 14.43 -17.93 3.69
C VAL A 145 15.41 -18.88 4.36
N TYR A 146 16.50 -19.23 3.69
CA TYR A 146 17.54 -20.09 4.24
C TYR A 146 18.15 -19.53 5.52
N ALA A 147 18.51 -18.25 5.54
CA ALA A 147 19.06 -17.58 6.73
C ALA A 147 18.07 -17.58 7.90
N ILE A 148 16.77 -17.40 7.64
CA ILE A 148 15.73 -17.46 8.66
C ILE A 148 15.65 -18.88 9.27
N TYR A 149 15.67 -19.93 8.45
CA TYR A 149 15.62 -21.31 8.94
C TYR A 149 16.91 -21.71 9.68
N GLU A 150 18.09 -21.29 9.20
CA GLU A 150 19.36 -21.53 9.90
C GLU A 150 19.43 -20.80 11.25
N LEU A 151 18.97 -19.55 11.30
CA LEU A 151 18.86 -18.81 12.57
C LEU A 151 17.87 -19.47 13.53
N GLN A 152 16.79 -20.06 13.00
CA GLN A 152 15.81 -20.79 13.79
C GLN A 152 16.40 -22.09 14.33
N ASP A 153 17.13 -22.87 13.52
CA ASP A 153 17.80 -24.11 13.96
C ASP A 153 18.84 -23.82 15.07
N GLU A 154 19.61 -22.74 14.91
CA GLU A 154 20.57 -22.31 15.93
C GLU A 154 19.88 -21.83 17.22
N CYS A 155 18.74 -21.15 17.10
CA CYS A 155 17.91 -20.80 18.26
C CYS A 155 17.33 -22.06 18.93
N ASP A 156 16.86 -23.02 18.15
CA ASP A 156 16.30 -24.27 18.66
C ASP A 156 17.34 -25.08 19.43
N SER A 157 18.56 -25.16 18.91
CA SER A 157 19.68 -25.85 19.54
C SER A 157 20.19 -25.12 20.79
N ARG A 158 20.67 -23.88 20.62
CA ARG A 158 21.34 -23.13 21.70
C ARG A 158 20.35 -22.50 22.67
N GLY A 159 19.27 -21.91 22.18
CA GLY A 159 18.24 -21.28 22.99
C GLY A 159 17.62 -22.29 23.95
N SER A 160 17.25 -23.48 23.45
CA SER A 160 16.70 -24.54 24.30
C SER A 160 17.69 -24.99 25.38
N LEU A 161 18.97 -25.12 25.04
CA LEU A 161 20.00 -25.52 26.00
C LEU A 161 20.18 -24.47 27.10
N ILE A 162 20.19 -23.18 26.74
CA ILE A 162 20.31 -22.07 27.69
C ILE A 162 19.13 -22.08 28.67
N LEU A 163 17.91 -22.19 28.14
CA LEU A 163 16.70 -22.22 28.96
C LEU A 163 16.64 -23.47 29.86
N LYS A 164 17.02 -24.65 29.35
CA LYS A 164 17.12 -25.87 30.17
C LYS A 164 18.14 -25.71 31.30
N LYS A 165 19.31 -25.13 31.02
CA LYS A 165 20.32 -24.82 32.06
C LYS A 165 19.81 -23.80 33.07
N TYR A 166 19.02 -22.81 32.65
CA TYR A 166 18.39 -21.87 33.58
C TYR A 166 17.43 -22.58 34.54
N ILE A 167 16.56 -23.45 34.02
CA ILE A 167 15.64 -24.27 34.83
C ILE A 167 16.40 -25.10 35.86
N GLU A 168 17.50 -25.74 35.46
CA GLU A 168 18.36 -26.54 36.34
C GLU A 168 19.08 -25.68 37.39
N TYR A 169 19.64 -24.55 36.98
CA TYR A 169 20.36 -23.62 37.85
C TYR A 169 19.47 -23.07 38.96
N ARG A 170 18.26 -22.62 38.60
CA ARG A 170 17.24 -22.13 39.55
C ARG A 170 16.49 -23.24 40.27
N LYS A 171 16.68 -24.51 39.86
CA LYS A 171 16.00 -25.68 40.42
C LYS A 171 14.48 -25.52 40.43
N LEU A 172 13.91 -24.94 39.37
CA LEU A 172 12.49 -24.55 39.32
C LEU A 172 11.53 -25.73 39.56
N ALA A 173 11.90 -26.93 39.10
CA ALA A 173 11.13 -28.15 39.34
C ALA A 173 11.04 -28.51 40.84
N LYS A 174 12.13 -28.33 41.58
CA LYS A 174 12.15 -28.57 43.03
C LYS A 174 11.29 -27.52 43.74
N LEU A 175 11.48 -26.24 43.40
CA LEU A 175 10.75 -25.13 44.00
C LEU A 175 9.23 -25.27 43.79
N THR A 176 8.79 -25.55 42.56
CA THR A 176 7.35 -25.76 42.29
C THR A 176 6.80 -27.02 42.94
N SER A 177 7.61 -28.08 43.12
CA SER A 177 7.20 -29.25 43.91
C SER A 177 7.02 -28.93 45.39
N GLU A 178 7.91 -28.13 45.97
CA GLU A 178 7.80 -27.66 47.36
C GLU A 178 6.54 -26.81 47.54
N ILE A 179 6.27 -25.86 46.64
CA ILE A 179 5.05 -25.03 46.63
C ILE A 179 3.79 -25.88 46.50
N ASN A 180 3.76 -26.85 45.59
CA ASN A 180 2.60 -27.71 45.41
C ASN A 180 2.36 -28.62 46.62
N THR A 181 3.43 -29.03 47.31
CA THR A 181 3.33 -29.79 48.55
C THR A 181 2.78 -28.93 49.68
N TYR A 182 3.29 -27.70 49.82
CA TYR A 182 2.76 -26.71 50.76
C TYR A 182 1.27 -26.44 50.52
N LYS A 183 0.86 -26.21 49.26
CA LYS A 183 -0.54 -26.00 48.88
C LYS A 183 -1.47 -27.17 49.26
N ARG A 184 -0.98 -28.41 49.21
CA ARG A 184 -1.75 -29.60 49.65
C ARG A 184 -1.79 -29.75 51.17
N ASN A 185 -0.76 -29.27 51.87
CA ASN A 185 -0.59 -29.41 53.32
C ASN A 185 -1.06 -28.16 54.10
N LEU A 186 -2.05 -27.43 53.58
CA LEU A 186 -2.61 -26.16 54.10
C LEU A 186 -3.20 -26.24 55.54
N LEU A 187 -2.91 -27.31 56.29
CA LEU A 187 -3.33 -27.60 57.65
C LEU A 187 -2.19 -27.65 58.68
N SER A 188 -0.91 -27.57 58.30
CA SER A 188 0.14 -27.55 59.33
C SER A 188 1.37 -26.69 58.98
N VAL A 189 1.64 -25.75 59.87
CA VAL A 189 2.87 -24.95 60.04
C VAL A 189 2.94 -23.66 59.21
N ARG A 190 2.68 -22.55 59.91
CA ARG A 190 2.72 -21.15 59.48
C ARG A 190 4.13 -20.60 59.14
N ASP A 191 5.15 -21.43 58.94
CA ASP A 191 6.54 -20.95 59.05
C ASP A 191 7.57 -21.52 58.04
N GLN A 192 7.13 -22.07 56.90
CA GLN A 192 8.07 -22.56 55.85
C GLN A 192 7.65 -22.23 54.41
N GLY A 193 7.05 -21.07 54.16
CA GLY A 193 7.00 -20.53 52.80
C GLY A 193 8.39 -20.06 52.36
N SER A 194 8.81 -20.33 51.12
CA SER A 194 9.99 -19.67 50.53
C SER A 194 9.82 -18.15 50.60
N ASP A 195 10.90 -17.38 50.86
CA ASP A 195 10.80 -15.91 51.03
C ASP A 195 10.11 -15.31 49.79
N PRO A 196 8.98 -14.58 49.93
CA PRO A 196 8.27 -13.96 48.81
C PRO A 196 9.17 -13.11 47.91
N ARG A 197 10.28 -12.56 48.45
CA ARG A 197 11.26 -11.77 47.70
C ARG A 197 12.10 -12.61 46.73
N GLU A 198 12.42 -13.86 47.09
CA GLU A 198 13.14 -14.77 46.17
C GLU A 198 12.23 -15.21 45.02
N ILE A 199 10.96 -15.46 45.31
CA ILE A 199 9.97 -15.83 44.28
C ILE A 199 9.75 -14.67 43.31
N GLU A 200 9.63 -13.44 43.82
CA GLU A 200 9.50 -12.24 42.99
C GLU A 200 10.68 -12.08 42.02
N LEU A 201 11.91 -12.32 42.48
CA LEU A 201 13.10 -12.29 41.64
C LEU A 201 13.02 -13.34 40.51
N TYR A 202 12.60 -14.57 40.82
CA TYR A 202 12.43 -15.61 39.79
C TYR A 202 11.32 -15.28 38.81
N LEU A 203 10.23 -14.66 39.27
CA LEU A 203 9.14 -14.22 38.40
C LEU A 203 9.61 -13.19 37.38
N GLU A 204 10.37 -12.17 37.81
CA GLU A 204 10.90 -11.15 36.90
C GLU A 204 11.87 -11.71 35.87
N GLU A 205 12.76 -12.63 36.28
CA GLU A 205 13.67 -13.32 35.36
C GLU A 205 12.90 -14.15 34.32
N ILE A 206 11.96 -14.97 34.77
CA ILE A 206 11.15 -15.82 33.89
C ILE A 206 10.33 -14.97 32.93
N LEU A 207 9.78 -13.85 33.41
CA LEU A 207 9.00 -12.93 32.60
C LEU A 207 9.84 -12.31 31.48
N GLN A 208 11.08 -11.91 31.76
CA GLN A 208 12.02 -11.42 30.75
C GLN A 208 12.36 -12.50 29.72
N LEU A 209 12.63 -13.74 30.16
CA LEU A 209 12.94 -14.85 29.26
C LEU A 209 11.76 -15.19 28.34
N THR A 210 10.54 -15.22 28.89
CA THR A 210 9.33 -15.55 28.12
C THR A 210 9.02 -14.45 27.11
N ARG A 211 9.09 -13.18 27.51
CA ARG A 211 8.93 -12.03 26.60
C ARG A 211 9.92 -12.09 25.44
N LEU A 212 11.20 -12.31 25.73
CA LEU A 212 12.24 -12.34 24.71
C LEU A 212 12.02 -13.50 23.72
N GLY A 213 11.55 -14.66 24.18
CA GLY A 213 11.22 -15.80 23.32
C GLY A 213 10.05 -15.51 22.37
N GLU A 214 9.01 -14.84 22.87
CA GLU A 214 7.85 -14.44 22.06
C GLU A 214 8.21 -13.33 21.07
N ASP A 215 8.94 -12.29 21.50
CA ASP A 215 9.43 -11.21 20.64
C ASP A 215 10.28 -11.74 19.47
N TYR A 216 11.14 -12.73 19.75
CA TYR A 216 11.93 -13.43 18.73
C TYR A 216 11.02 -14.15 17.72
N THR A 217 10.05 -14.92 18.22
CA THR A 217 9.14 -15.68 17.37
C THR A 217 8.33 -14.74 16.47
N ASP A 218 7.79 -13.66 17.03
CA ASP A 218 7.02 -12.66 16.29
C ASP A 218 7.89 -11.92 15.26
N TYR A 219 9.14 -11.58 15.62
CA TYR A 219 10.08 -10.98 14.69
C TYR A 219 10.36 -11.88 13.48
N MET A 220 10.65 -13.16 13.73
CA MET A 220 10.97 -14.11 12.66
C MET A 220 9.75 -14.36 11.76
N VAL A 221 8.57 -14.58 12.34
CA VAL A 221 7.32 -14.74 11.59
C VAL A 221 6.99 -13.47 10.79
N SER A 222 7.26 -12.28 11.33
CA SER A 222 7.09 -11.00 10.62
C SER A 222 8.01 -10.90 9.40
N LYS A 223 9.27 -11.33 9.50
CA LYS A 223 10.20 -11.39 8.36
C LYS A 223 9.70 -12.33 7.26
N ILE A 224 9.18 -13.50 7.63
CA ILE A 224 8.62 -14.46 6.66
C ILE A 224 7.36 -13.92 6.00
N ARG A 225 6.52 -13.19 6.75
CA ARG A 225 5.34 -12.51 6.21
C ARG A 225 5.69 -11.52 5.10
N GLY A 226 6.83 -10.83 5.22
CA GLY A 226 7.36 -9.96 4.16
C GLY A 226 7.70 -10.69 2.86
N LEU A 227 7.91 -12.00 2.91
CA LEU A 227 8.25 -12.86 1.77
C LEU A 227 7.04 -13.57 1.14
N ARG A 228 5.82 -13.29 1.63
CA ARG A 228 4.57 -13.95 1.19
C ARG A 228 4.25 -13.78 -0.31
N SER A 229 4.76 -12.74 -0.96
CA SER A 229 4.56 -12.51 -2.39
C SER A 229 5.21 -13.57 -3.28
N VAL A 230 6.14 -14.36 -2.73
CA VAL A 230 6.92 -15.38 -3.46
C VAL A 230 6.27 -16.75 -3.35
N ASP A 231 5.90 -17.13 -2.12
CA ASP A 231 5.27 -18.41 -1.82
C ASP A 231 4.24 -18.24 -0.69
N PRO A 232 2.94 -18.40 -1.00
CA PRO A 232 1.88 -18.30 -0.01
C PRO A 232 1.94 -19.37 1.10
N GLU A 233 2.59 -20.53 0.86
CA GLU A 233 2.67 -21.64 1.84
C GLU A 233 3.81 -21.48 2.85
N LEU A 234 4.76 -20.60 2.57
CA LEU A 234 5.95 -20.39 3.38
C LEU A 234 5.63 -19.87 4.79
N LEU A 235 4.61 -19.00 4.90
CA LEU A 235 4.17 -18.45 6.18
C LEU A 235 3.45 -19.49 7.07
N PRO A 236 2.43 -20.23 6.58
CA PRO A 236 1.83 -21.33 7.34
C PRO A 236 2.86 -22.38 7.77
N GLN A 237 3.77 -22.76 6.87
CA GLN A 237 4.81 -23.74 7.15
C GLN A 237 5.74 -23.27 8.27
N ALA A 238 6.29 -22.06 8.15
CA ALA A 238 7.20 -21.54 9.16
C ALA A 238 6.50 -21.28 10.50
N THR A 239 5.28 -20.75 10.50
CA THR A 239 4.51 -20.55 11.74
C THR A 239 4.31 -21.88 12.47
N ARG A 240 4.09 -22.97 11.73
CA ARG A 240 3.98 -24.31 12.31
C ARG A 240 5.31 -24.76 12.90
N VAL A 241 6.40 -24.66 12.13
CA VAL A 241 7.75 -25.06 12.52
C VAL A 241 8.18 -24.36 13.81
N PHE A 242 8.12 -23.03 13.84
CA PHE A 242 8.55 -22.21 14.97
C PHE A 242 7.76 -22.49 16.26
N ARG A 243 6.49 -22.90 16.14
CA ARG A 243 5.63 -23.25 17.29
C ARG A 243 5.78 -24.70 17.75
N SER A 244 6.29 -25.58 16.90
CA SER A 244 6.42 -27.02 17.18
C SER A 244 7.82 -27.44 17.60
N GLU A 245 8.78 -26.54 17.46
CA GLU A 245 10.18 -26.79 17.75
C GLU A 245 10.49 -26.81 19.26
N ASN A 246 11.64 -27.39 19.60
CA ASN A 246 12.04 -27.70 20.96
C ASN A 246 12.24 -26.42 21.81
N PHE A 247 12.66 -25.30 21.23
CA PHE A 247 12.73 -24.01 21.93
C PHE A 247 11.36 -23.54 22.38
N SER A 248 10.36 -23.61 21.51
CA SER A 248 8.98 -23.27 21.86
C SER A 248 8.46 -24.16 23.00
N GLN A 249 8.78 -25.46 22.97
CA GLN A 249 8.41 -26.38 24.04
C GLN A 249 9.07 -25.98 25.38
N VAL A 250 10.35 -25.63 25.39
CA VAL A 250 11.05 -25.22 26.62
C VAL A 250 10.53 -23.86 27.13
N VAL A 251 10.18 -22.93 26.24
CA VAL A 251 9.52 -21.66 26.61
C VAL A 251 8.16 -21.94 27.27
N GLN A 252 7.39 -22.89 26.74
CA GLN A 252 6.13 -23.33 27.36
C GLN A 252 6.35 -23.97 28.73
N ASP A 253 7.39 -24.80 28.90
CA ASP A 253 7.74 -25.40 30.19
C ASP A 253 8.10 -24.32 31.23
N ILE A 254 8.91 -23.32 30.84
CA ILE A 254 9.24 -22.14 31.66
C ILE A 254 7.98 -21.36 32.04
N THR A 255 7.09 -21.14 31.09
CA THR A 255 5.79 -20.49 31.33
C THR A 255 4.93 -21.32 32.32
N GLY A 256 5.03 -22.65 32.27
CA GLY A 256 4.38 -23.52 33.25
C GLY A 256 4.88 -23.29 34.68
N TYR A 257 6.20 -23.14 34.86
CA TYR A 257 6.76 -22.78 36.17
C TYR A 257 6.31 -21.39 36.62
N TYR A 258 6.30 -20.40 35.71
CA TYR A 258 5.80 -19.05 35.98
C TYR A 258 4.39 -19.08 36.57
N VAL A 259 3.45 -19.80 35.95
CA VAL A 259 2.05 -19.86 36.40
C VAL A 259 1.94 -20.38 37.83
N ILE A 260 2.73 -21.38 38.20
CA ILE A 260 2.71 -21.94 39.56
C ILE A 260 3.29 -20.93 40.56
N LEU A 261 4.41 -20.30 40.22
CA LEU A 261 5.08 -19.31 41.08
C LEU A 261 4.23 -18.05 41.27
N GLU A 262 3.66 -17.51 40.20
CA GLU A 262 2.83 -16.31 40.23
C GLU A 262 1.52 -16.59 40.97
N GLY A 263 0.94 -17.78 40.78
CA GLY A 263 -0.24 -18.22 41.53
C GLY A 263 0.04 -18.33 43.04
N PHE A 264 1.19 -18.86 43.44
CA PHE A 264 1.60 -18.88 44.84
C PHE A 264 1.84 -17.47 45.38
N PHE A 265 2.60 -16.65 44.67
CA PHE A 265 2.88 -15.25 45.01
C PHE A 265 1.58 -14.46 45.22
N LEU A 266 0.63 -14.63 44.32
CA LEU A 266 -0.68 -13.98 44.40
C LEU A 266 -1.42 -14.34 45.69
N VAL A 267 -1.56 -15.64 45.96
CA VAL A 267 -2.29 -16.15 47.14
C VAL A 267 -1.64 -15.66 48.44
N GLU A 268 -0.32 -15.80 48.58
CA GLU A 268 0.36 -15.42 49.83
C GLU A 268 0.33 -13.90 50.07
N ASN A 269 0.51 -13.08 49.02
CA ASN A 269 0.46 -11.62 49.18
C ASN A 269 -0.95 -11.12 49.46
N VAL A 270 -2.00 -11.71 48.88
CA VAL A 270 -3.39 -11.39 49.22
C VAL A 270 -3.68 -11.76 50.68
N ARG A 271 -3.30 -12.95 51.12
CA ARG A 271 -3.50 -13.36 52.52
C ARG A 271 -2.76 -12.46 53.50
N LYS A 272 -1.54 -12.05 53.14
CA LYS A 272 -0.75 -11.10 53.93
C LYS A 272 -1.42 -9.73 54.01
N ALA A 273 -1.93 -9.21 52.89
CA ALA A 273 -2.67 -7.94 52.85
C ALA A 273 -3.90 -7.97 53.78
N ILE A 274 -4.67 -9.07 53.75
CA ILE A 274 -5.80 -9.27 54.67
C ILE A 274 -5.34 -9.31 56.13
N SER A 275 -4.22 -9.97 56.42
CA SER A 275 -3.73 -10.12 57.80
C SER A 275 -3.19 -8.84 58.45
N ILE A 276 -2.74 -7.88 57.64
CA ILE A 276 -2.14 -6.61 58.09
C ILE A 276 -3.17 -5.46 58.00
N ASP A 277 -4.43 -5.77 57.69
CA ASP A 277 -5.49 -4.77 57.54
C ASP A 277 -5.52 -3.78 58.71
N GLU A 278 -5.49 -2.50 58.38
CA GLU A 278 -5.49 -1.40 59.34
C GLU A 278 -6.74 -0.55 59.12
N HIS A 279 -7.52 -0.37 60.19
CA HIS A 279 -8.68 0.52 60.12
C HIS A 279 -8.25 1.98 60.27
N VAL A 280 -8.09 2.65 59.13
CA VAL A 280 -7.75 4.08 59.08
C VAL A 280 -8.98 4.91 59.45
N LEU A 281 -8.94 5.59 60.61
CA LEU A 281 -9.93 6.58 61.02
C LEU A 281 -10.00 7.69 59.94
N ASP A 282 -11.17 7.86 59.32
CA ASP A 282 -11.50 8.71 58.15
C ASP A 282 -11.53 8.03 56.77
N SER A 283 -11.17 6.74 56.66
CA SER A 283 -11.38 5.98 55.41
C SER A 283 -12.78 5.33 55.35
N LEU A 284 -13.42 5.39 54.19
CA LEU A 284 -14.71 4.72 53.92
C LEU A 284 -14.55 3.20 53.65
N THR A 285 -13.32 2.73 53.44
CA THR A 285 -12.97 1.33 53.12
C THR A 285 -11.80 0.84 53.98
N MET A 286 -11.75 -0.48 54.21
CA MET A 286 -10.60 -1.16 54.86
C MET A 286 -9.36 -1.07 53.96
N SER A 287 -8.16 -0.90 54.54
CA SER A 287 -6.91 -0.75 53.76
C SER A 287 -6.61 -1.99 52.93
N MET A 288 -7.04 -3.17 53.40
CA MET A 288 -6.92 -4.43 52.67
C MET A 288 -7.55 -4.40 51.28
N VAL A 289 -8.58 -3.57 51.03
CA VAL A 289 -9.23 -3.51 49.72
C VAL A 289 -8.23 -3.02 48.68
N ASP A 290 -7.57 -1.89 48.92
CA ASP A 290 -6.62 -1.31 47.97
C ASP A 290 -5.39 -2.21 47.79
N ASP A 291 -4.86 -2.78 48.88
CA ASP A 291 -3.69 -3.67 48.84
C ASP A 291 -3.97 -4.96 48.05
N VAL A 292 -5.12 -5.60 48.30
CA VAL A 292 -5.52 -6.81 47.56
C VAL A 292 -5.68 -6.49 46.08
N PHE A 293 -6.42 -5.43 45.71
CA PHE A 293 -6.61 -5.08 44.31
C PHE A 293 -5.32 -4.64 43.62
N TYR A 294 -4.37 -4.03 44.33
CA TYR A 294 -3.03 -3.75 43.82
C TYR A 294 -2.28 -5.03 43.44
N VAL A 295 -2.26 -6.04 44.33
CA VAL A 295 -1.62 -7.33 44.08
C VAL A 295 -2.28 -8.05 42.89
N LEU A 296 -3.62 -8.10 42.85
CA LEU A 296 -4.36 -8.72 41.74
C LEU A 296 -4.07 -8.02 40.40
N GLN A 297 -4.04 -6.69 40.39
CA GLN A 297 -3.72 -5.92 39.18
C GLN A 297 -2.28 -6.18 38.71
N SER A 298 -1.33 -6.21 39.64
CA SER A 298 0.10 -6.46 39.33
C SER A 298 0.29 -7.83 38.68
N CYS A 299 -0.28 -8.89 39.27
CA CYS A 299 -0.17 -10.25 38.74
C CYS A 299 -0.85 -10.41 37.38
N CYS A 300 -2.02 -9.78 37.16
CA CYS A 300 -2.69 -9.75 35.86
C CYS A 300 -1.86 -9.03 34.79
N ARG A 301 -1.23 -7.89 35.12
CA ARG A 301 -0.37 -7.16 34.17
C ARG A 301 0.87 -7.96 33.80
N LYS A 302 1.50 -8.62 34.78
CA LYS A 302 2.65 -9.49 34.54
C LYS A 302 2.25 -10.67 33.63
N SER A 303 1.13 -11.34 33.89
CA SER A 303 0.69 -12.48 33.07
C SER A 303 0.40 -12.09 31.62
N ILE A 304 -0.24 -10.93 31.37
CA ILE A 304 -0.43 -10.39 30.01
C ILE A 304 0.91 -10.20 29.30
N SER A 305 1.91 -9.74 30.05
CA SER A 305 3.22 -9.49 29.49
C SER A 305 4.01 -10.76 29.17
N THR A 306 3.54 -11.95 29.53
CA THR A 306 4.13 -13.22 29.05
C THR A 306 3.78 -13.50 27.59
N PHE A 307 2.83 -12.75 27.00
CA PHE A 307 2.26 -12.99 25.67
C PHE A 307 1.67 -14.40 25.47
N ASN A 308 1.51 -15.17 26.55
CA ASN A 308 0.95 -16.51 26.52
C ASN A 308 -0.48 -16.53 27.08
N ILE A 309 -1.45 -16.86 26.23
CA ILE A 309 -2.87 -16.88 26.61
C ILE A 309 -3.18 -17.86 27.75
N ASN A 310 -2.47 -18.99 27.81
CA ASN A 310 -2.69 -20.00 28.85
C ASN A 310 -2.25 -19.46 30.22
N SER A 311 -1.16 -18.69 30.26
CA SER A 311 -0.69 -18.01 31.46
C SER A 311 -1.73 -17.02 31.97
N VAL A 312 -2.26 -16.16 31.09
CA VAL A 312 -3.30 -15.19 31.42
C VAL A 312 -4.55 -15.87 31.99
N ILE A 313 -5.03 -16.94 31.34
CA ILE A 313 -6.21 -17.70 31.78
C ILE A 313 -5.99 -18.31 33.16
N ALA A 314 -4.82 -18.90 33.41
CA ALA A 314 -4.52 -19.55 34.68
C ALA A 314 -4.46 -18.54 35.85
N ILE A 315 -3.83 -17.38 35.64
CA ILE A 315 -3.76 -16.32 36.65
C ILE A 315 -5.14 -15.70 36.90
N LEU A 316 -5.91 -15.41 35.84
CA LEU A 316 -7.28 -14.92 35.99
C LEU A 316 -8.18 -15.90 36.76
N SER A 317 -8.05 -17.20 36.48
CA SER A 317 -8.80 -18.23 37.22
C SER A 317 -8.44 -18.24 38.70
N SER A 318 -7.16 -18.03 39.03
CA SER A 318 -6.69 -17.92 40.42
C SER A 318 -7.21 -16.66 41.11
N VAL A 319 -7.22 -15.52 40.41
CA VAL A 319 -7.82 -14.25 40.88
C VAL A 319 -9.30 -14.42 41.20
N VAL A 320 -10.09 -15.02 40.29
CA VAL A 320 -11.52 -15.25 40.50
C VAL A 320 -11.76 -16.15 41.70
N SER A 321 -10.97 -17.22 41.86
CA SER A 321 -11.08 -18.12 43.01
C SER A 321 -10.75 -17.42 44.33
N LEU A 322 -9.76 -16.53 44.36
CA LEU A 322 -9.39 -15.76 45.56
C LEU A 322 -10.48 -14.74 45.93
N LEU A 323 -10.99 -14.01 44.95
CA LEU A 323 -12.06 -13.04 45.14
C LEU A 323 -13.34 -13.68 45.66
N GLY A 324 -13.70 -14.87 45.16
CA GLY A 324 -14.90 -15.60 45.60
C GLY A 324 -14.75 -16.36 46.93
N GLY A 325 -13.51 -16.56 47.41
CA GLY A 325 -13.18 -17.33 48.61
C GLY A 325 -12.61 -16.45 49.72
N GLU A 326 -11.28 -16.52 49.92
CA GLU A 326 -10.57 -15.86 51.03
C GLU A 326 -10.89 -14.36 51.17
N TYR A 327 -11.02 -13.63 50.05
CA TYR A 327 -11.34 -12.21 50.09
C TYR A 327 -12.80 -11.93 50.51
N ASN A 328 -13.76 -12.70 50.00
CA ASN A 328 -15.17 -12.54 50.35
C ASN A 328 -15.46 -12.96 51.80
N GLU A 329 -14.71 -13.92 52.33
CA GLU A 329 -14.77 -14.30 53.75
C GLU A 329 -14.16 -13.24 54.68
N ALA A 330 -13.24 -12.40 54.17
CA ALA A 330 -12.55 -11.37 54.94
C ALA A 330 -13.27 -10.01 54.99
N LEU A 331 -14.20 -9.75 54.05
CA LEU A 331 -15.05 -8.55 53.99
C LEU A 331 -16.13 -8.53 55.09
#